data_AF-A0A0J7KHG7-F1
#
_entry.id   AF-A0A0J7KHG7-F1
#
_cell.length_a   1.000
_cell.length_b   1.000
_cell.length_c   1.000
_cell.angle_alpha   90.00
_cell.angle_beta   90.00
_cell.angle_gamma   90.00
#
_symmetry.space_group_name_H-M   'P 1'
#
loop_
_entity.id
_entity.type
_entity.pdbx_description
1 polymer ?
#
loop_
_entity_poly.entity_id
_entity_poly.type
_entity_poly.pdbx_seq_one_letter_code
_entity_poly.pdbx_strand_id
1 'polypeptide(L)'
;MPEEKEAANMTSICGKQHCKEMRKDKLPPYLRDRERILYPRNTRTLPKVPVVGGQPIEEETCMALRALVFGSCAIPPKIEWTRTGLTLRPYGQSLAFGLRTPKNTTRGLVSAVQAIMLKHFLFKCDRQDLHAGSEALLKPSYDRQIEVLTSAISEIIWRCAGGFSASTCANVVSNTVPKAVVALPQDTPYLQHSVQYFQDGLTETFHDEGGPGAKLLLYSAVLSRGFSKVRNDLEDPKASILGGSPEEGPISIVIFILTGRASPHLHNGVLHVGDENTYVSPLFY
;
A
#
# COMPACT_ATOMS: atom_id res chain seq x y z
N MET A 1 57.40 -48.24 -37.67
CA MET A 1 56.26 -49.06 -37.22
C MET A 1 56.75 -50.00 -36.14
N PRO A 2 56.13 -50.01 -34.95
CA PRO A 2 55.16 -49.03 -34.43
C PRO A 2 55.83 -47.92 -33.59
N GLU A 3 55.11 -46.82 -33.38
CA GLU A 3 55.19 -46.03 -32.14
C GLU A 3 53.95 -46.38 -31.30
N GLU A 4 54.03 -46.24 -29.98
CA GLU A 4 52.95 -46.60 -29.06
C GLU A 4 52.50 -45.41 -28.18
N LYS A 5 51.38 -45.55 -27.48
CA LYS A 5 50.49 -44.44 -27.11
C LYS A 5 50.66 -43.90 -25.68
N GLU A 6 50.56 -42.57 -25.57
CA GLU A 6 49.60 -41.83 -24.73
C GLU A 6 49.34 -42.31 -23.28
N ALA A 7 49.70 -41.49 -22.27
CA ALA A 7 48.75 -40.94 -21.28
C ALA A 7 49.35 -39.99 -20.21
N ALA A 8 48.55 -38.98 -19.85
CA ALA A 8 48.35 -38.39 -18.51
C ALA A 8 49.47 -37.60 -17.74
N ASN A 9 49.21 -36.27 -17.65
CA ASN A 9 49.00 -35.51 -16.40
C ASN A 9 50.20 -35.04 -15.52
N MET A 10 50.42 -33.72 -15.43
CA MET A 10 50.55 -32.99 -14.14
C MET A 10 50.40 -31.45 -14.28
N THR A 11 50.19 -30.76 -13.16
CA THR A 11 49.77 -29.34 -13.05
C THR A 11 50.91 -28.33 -12.85
N SER A 12 50.66 -27.06 -13.18
CA SER A 12 51.34 -25.88 -12.60
C SER A 12 50.40 -24.66 -12.55
N ILE A 13 50.70 -23.67 -11.70
CA ILE A 13 49.79 -22.61 -11.25
C ILE A 13 50.44 -21.22 -11.32
N CYS A 14 49.60 -20.18 -11.48
CA CYS A 14 49.79 -18.76 -11.15
C CYS A 14 50.04 -17.80 -12.34
N GLY A 15 49.38 -16.63 -12.28
CA GLY A 15 49.47 -15.60 -13.32
C GLY A 15 48.34 -14.56 -13.28
N LYS A 16 48.06 -13.94 -12.12
CA LYS A 16 47.05 -12.87 -12.01
C LYS A 16 47.46 -11.65 -12.86
N GLN A 17 46.83 -11.43 -14.01
CA GLN A 17 47.07 -10.23 -14.81
C GLN A 17 46.47 -9.00 -14.12
N HIS A 18 47.36 -8.20 -13.54
CA HIS A 18 47.05 -6.97 -12.83
C HIS A 18 46.56 -5.89 -13.80
N CYS A 19 45.31 -5.43 -13.62
CA CYS A 19 44.82 -4.22 -14.30
C CYS A 19 45.74 -3.05 -13.94
N LYS A 20 46.45 -2.51 -14.93
CA LYS A 20 47.44 -1.44 -14.72
C LYS A 20 46.74 -0.17 -14.24
N GLU A 21 46.96 0.18 -12.98
CA GLU A 21 46.53 1.45 -12.40
C GLU A 21 47.07 2.61 -13.26
N MET A 22 46.19 3.52 -13.69
CA MET A 22 46.61 4.65 -14.52
C MET A 22 47.42 5.65 -13.68
N ARG A 23 48.64 5.96 -14.15
CA ARG A 23 49.43 7.07 -13.57
C ARG A 23 48.58 8.35 -13.53
N LYS A 24 48.57 9.02 -12.38
CA LYS A 24 47.71 10.20 -12.10
C LYS A 24 47.77 11.27 -13.19
N ASP A 25 48.92 11.42 -13.83
CA ASP A 25 49.20 12.40 -14.89
C ASP A 25 48.39 12.15 -16.18
N LYS A 26 47.71 11.00 -16.29
CA LYS A 26 46.76 10.65 -17.36
C LYS A 26 45.29 10.65 -16.94
N LEU A 27 44.96 10.99 -15.69
CA LEU A 27 43.57 11.17 -15.28
C LEU A 27 42.98 12.46 -15.90
N PRO A 28 41.68 12.48 -16.26
CA PRO A 28 40.96 13.73 -16.55
C PRO A 28 41.08 14.74 -15.40
N PRO A 29 41.00 16.07 -15.65
CA PRO A 29 41.23 17.09 -14.62
C PRO A 29 40.39 16.88 -13.35
N TYR A 30 39.10 16.59 -13.51
CA TYR A 30 38.14 16.33 -12.42
C TYR A 30 38.42 15.08 -11.56
N LEU A 31 39.48 14.31 -11.86
CA LEU A 31 39.97 13.19 -11.03
C LEU A 31 41.41 13.41 -10.50
N ARG A 32 42.04 14.57 -10.79
CA ARG A 32 43.36 14.92 -10.24
C ARG A 32 43.22 15.60 -8.89
N ASP A 33 42.27 16.52 -8.78
CA ASP A 33 42.02 17.25 -7.55
C ASP A 33 41.43 16.34 -6.48
N ARG A 34 42.03 16.41 -5.29
CA ARG A 34 41.52 15.76 -4.07
C ARG A 34 40.45 16.60 -3.37
N GLU A 35 39.79 17.51 -4.09
CA GLU A 35 38.52 18.05 -3.64
C GLU A 35 37.56 16.88 -3.40
N ARG A 36 37.11 16.75 -2.15
CA ARG A 36 36.06 15.79 -1.83
C ARG A 36 34.85 16.21 -2.64
N ILE A 37 34.37 15.35 -3.54
CA ILE A 37 33.08 15.53 -4.22
C ILE A 37 32.02 15.60 -3.11
N LEU A 38 31.67 16.83 -2.73
CA LEU A 38 30.75 17.11 -1.64
C LEU A 38 29.34 16.97 -2.20
N TYR A 39 28.92 15.71 -2.37
CA TYR A 39 27.51 15.37 -2.55
C TYR A 39 26.68 16.17 -1.54
N PRO A 40 25.66 16.93 -1.96
CA PRO A 40 24.80 17.71 -1.06
C PRO A 40 24.05 16.80 -0.08
N ARG A 41 24.73 16.43 1.01
CA ARG A 41 24.16 15.71 2.13
C ARG A 41 23.28 16.72 2.86
N ASN A 42 21.98 16.69 2.56
CA ASN A 42 21.02 17.64 3.08
C ASN A 42 20.78 17.40 4.58
N THR A 43 21.68 17.90 5.42
CA THR A 43 21.66 17.74 6.89
C THR A 43 20.78 18.75 7.61
N ARG A 44 20.02 19.57 6.87
CA ARG A 44 19.02 20.49 7.43
C ARG A 44 17.74 19.73 7.77
N THR A 45 17.73 19.04 8.91
CA THR A 45 16.54 18.38 9.48
C THR A 45 15.33 19.32 9.40
N LEU A 46 14.23 18.87 8.80
CA LEU A 46 13.03 19.67 8.63
C LEU A 46 12.48 20.11 10.01
N PRO A 47 11.94 21.34 10.12
CA PRO A 47 11.33 21.80 11.35
C PRO A 47 10.10 20.94 11.66
N LYS A 48 10.08 20.28 12.83
CA LYS A 48 8.91 19.53 13.30
C LYS A 48 7.82 20.50 13.76
N VAL A 49 7.03 21.00 12.82
CA VAL A 49 5.86 21.86 13.10
C VAL A 49 4.81 21.04 13.86
N PRO A 50 4.25 21.53 14.97
CA PRO A 50 3.15 20.85 15.65
C PRO A 50 1.86 20.99 14.83
N VAL A 51 1.18 19.86 14.56
CA VAL A 51 -0.13 19.85 13.89
C VAL A 51 -1.27 19.98 14.88
N VAL A 52 -2.37 20.61 14.46
CA VAL A 52 -3.61 20.68 15.24
C VAL A 52 -4.48 19.46 14.92
N GLY A 53 -5.00 18.79 15.95
CA GLY A 53 -5.94 17.66 15.78
C GLY A 53 -5.33 16.32 15.35
N GLY A 54 -4.01 16.16 15.39
CA GLY A 54 -3.33 14.92 15.01
C GLY A 54 -1.93 14.76 15.63
N GLN A 55 -1.20 13.74 15.19
CA GLN A 55 0.23 13.55 15.47
C GLN A 55 0.99 13.66 14.14
N PRO A 56 2.09 14.44 14.04
CA PRO A 56 2.91 14.48 12.83
C PRO A 56 3.46 13.08 12.54
N ILE A 57 3.48 12.67 11.27
CA ILE A 57 4.01 11.35 10.92
C ILE A 57 5.53 11.28 11.12
N GLU A 58 6.00 10.17 11.66
CA GLU A 58 7.41 9.93 11.94
C GLU A 58 8.10 9.22 10.77
N GLU A 59 9.39 9.51 10.57
CA GLU A 59 10.22 8.97 9.47
C GLU A 59 10.18 7.44 9.39
N GLU A 60 10.25 6.75 10.53
CA GLU A 60 10.11 5.30 10.61
C GLU A 60 8.73 4.82 10.14
N THR A 61 7.66 5.55 10.46
CA THR A 61 6.29 5.24 10.01
C THR A 61 6.14 5.44 8.49
N CYS A 62 6.71 6.52 7.94
CA CYS A 62 6.75 6.76 6.49
C CYS A 62 7.50 5.64 5.75
N MET A 63 8.66 5.22 6.28
CA MET A 63 9.42 4.10 5.71
C MET A 63 8.67 2.78 5.84
N ALA A 64 8.09 2.47 6.99
CA ALA A 64 7.29 1.26 7.21
C ALA A 64 6.11 1.18 6.24
N LEU A 65 5.39 2.29 6.01
CA LEU A 65 4.32 2.39 5.00
C LEU A 65 4.84 2.14 3.58
N ARG A 66 5.94 2.77 3.18
CA ARG A 66 6.48 2.66 1.81
C ARG A 66 7.02 1.26 1.53
N ALA A 67 7.75 0.66 2.47
CA ALA A 67 8.22 -0.73 2.37
C ALA A 67 7.07 -1.75 2.36
N LEU A 68 6.10 -1.64 3.27
CA LEU A 68 5.02 -2.62 3.39
C LEU A 68 3.99 -2.53 2.25
N VAL A 69 3.74 -1.34 1.71
CA VAL A 69 2.78 -1.16 0.61
C VAL A 69 3.43 -1.36 -0.76
N PHE A 70 4.60 -0.76 -1.01
CA PHE A 70 5.23 -0.72 -2.34
C PHE A 70 6.51 -1.57 -2.47
N GLY A 71 6.90 -2.30 -1.42
CA GLY A 71 8.12 -3.13 -1.40
C GLY A 71 9.43 -2.35 -1.24
N SER A 72 9.41 -1.01 -1.31
CA SER A 72 10.62 -0.17 -1.21
C SER A 72 10.33 1.26 -0.78
N CYS A 73 11.24 1.84 0.00
CA CYS A 73 11.31 3.27 0.33
C CYS A 73 12.19 4.05 -0.64
N ALA A 74 13.23 3.41 -1.19
CA ALA A 74 14.25 4.03 -2.03
C ALA A 74 13.83 4.19 -3.50
N ILE A 75 12.65 3.69 -3.87
CA ILE A 75 12.04 3.82 -5.20
C ILE A 75 10.71 4.57 -5.03
N PRO A 76 10.39 5.62 -5.82
CA PRO A 76 9.08 6.26 -5.78
C PRO A 76 7.97 5.27 -6.16
N PRO A 77 6.76 5.36 -5.56
CA PRO A 77 5.65 4.54 -5.97
C PRO A 77 5.21 4.93 -7.39
N LYS A 78 4.56 4.01 -8.10
CA LYS A 78 4.02 4.30 -9.44
C LYS A 78 3.10 5.53 -9.38
N ILE A 79 3.31 6.49 -10.28
CA ILE A 79 2.67 7.84 -10.27
C ILE A 79 1.13 7.81 -10.26
N GLU A 80 0.53 6.71 -10.71
CA GLU A 80 -0.91 6.43 -10.58
C GLU A 80 -1.42 6.47 -9.12
N TRP A 81 -0.59 6.09 -8.14
CA TRP A 81 -0.94 6.07 -6.71
C TRP A 81 -0.88 7.45 -6.06
N THR A 82 -0.12 8.40 -6.60
CA THR A 82 -0.16 9.81 -6.17
C THR A 82 -1.20 10.64 -6.93
N ARG A 83 -1.83 10.08 -7.98
CA ARG A 83 -2.78 10.79 -8.86
C ARG A 83 -4.18 10.16 -8.99
N THR A 84 -4.49 9.11 -8.22
CA THR A 84 -5.85 8.54 -8.20
C THR A 84 -6.60 8.93 -6.93
N GLY A 85 -7.62 9.79 -7.08
CA GLY A 85 -8.64 10.06 -6.07
C GLY A 85 -9.85 9.13 -6.18
N LEU A 86 -10.73 9.14 -5.16
CA LEU A 86 -11.99 8.38 -5.15
C LEU A 86 -13.11 9.18 -5.83
N THR A 87 -12.93 9.43 -7.14
CA THR A 87 -13.75 10.38 -7.89
C THR A 87 -15.14 9.82 -8.23
N LEU A 88 -16.20 10.44 -7.71
CA LEU A 88 -17.60 10.13 -8.05
C LEU A 88 -17.88 10.28 -9.57
N ARG A 89 -18.85 9.51 -10.08
CA ARG A 89 -19.49 9.81 -11.38
C ARG A 89 -20.59 10.87 -11.24
N PRO A 90 -20.95 11.61 -12.30
CA PRO A 90 -22.01 12.61 -12.23
C PRO A 90 -23.34 11.99 -11.79
N TYR A 91 -24.08 12.70 -10.93
CA TYR A 91 -25.42 12.31 -10.50
C TYR A 91 -26.41 12.31 -11.68
N GLY A 92 -27.52 11.58 -11.54
CA GLY A 92 -28.55 11.45 -12.58
C GLY A 92 -28.16 10.66 -13.83
N GLN A 93 -26.87 10.33 -14.02
CA GLN A 93 -26.39 9.49 -15.12
C GLN A 93 -26.48 8.00 -14.79
N SER A 94 -26.41 7.15 -15.83
CA SER A 94 -26.25 5.71 -15.63
C SER A 94 -24.99 5.40 -14.83
N LEU A 95 -25.09 4.47 -13.88
CA LEU A 95 -24.03 4.07 -12.96
C LEU A 95 -23.54 5.19 -12.01
N ALA A 96 -24.36 6.21 -11.72
CA ALA A 96 -24.07 7.29 -10.76
C ALA A 96 -23.66 6.77 -9.36
N PHE A 97 -24.16 5.61 -8.94
CA PHE A 97 -23.73 4.93 -7.70
C PHE A 97 -22.22 4.59 -7.62
N GLY A 98 -21.46 4.70 -8.72
CA GLY A 98 -20.07 4.26 -8.79
C GLY A 98 -19.05 5.37 -8.98
N LEU A 99 -17.80 5.03 -8.67
CA LEU A 99 -16.62 5.87 -8.92
C LEU A 99 -16.17 5.78 -10.39
N ARG A 100 -15.36 6.75 -10.81
CA ARG A 100 -14.58 6.69 -12.05
C ARG A 100 -13.39 5.74 -11.85
N THR A 101 -13.48 4.54 -12.42
CA THR A 101 -12.43 3.50 -12.31
C THR A 101 -11.36 3.68 -13.41
N PRO A 102 -10.11 4.06 -13.09
CA PRO A 102 -9.05 4.15 -14.09
C PRO A 102 -8.55 2.75 -14.52
N LYS A 103 -8.05 2.64 -15.76
CA LYS A 103 -7.39 1.42 -16.27
C LYS A 103 -5.92 1.38 -15.82
N ASN A 104 -5.70 1.30 -14.52
CA ASN A 104 -4.37 1.37 -13.88
C ASN A 104 -4.33 0.46 -12.62
N THR A 105 -3.19 0.32 -11.92
CA THR A 105 -3.07 -0.66 -10.80
C THR A 105 -3.88 -0.30 -9.56
N THR A 106 -4.36 0.95 -9.43
CA THR A 106 -5.29 1.35 -8.36
C THR A 106 -6.70 0.76 -8.52
N ARG A 107 -7.04 0.25 -9.72
CA ARG A 107 -8.35 -0.32 -10.07
C ARG A 107 -8.90 -1.27 -9.01
N GLY A 108 -8.05 -2.16 -8.46
CA GLY A 108 -8.47 -3.14 -7.45
C GLY A 108 -9.06 -2.49 -6.20
N LEU A 109 -8.38 -1.47 -5.65
CA LEU A 109 -8.87 -0.71 -4.49
C LEU A 109 -10.14 0.08 -4.85
N VAL A 110 -10.16 0.76 -5.99
CA VAL A 110 -11.34 1.56 -6.40
C VAL A 110 -12.58 0.68 -6.59
N SER A 111 -12.43 -0.50 -7.21
CA SER A 111 -13.52 -1.49 -7.33
C SER A 111 -13.97 -2.04 -5.97
N ALA A 112 -13.05 -2.29 -5.04
CA ALA A 112 -13.40 -2.74 -3.68
C ALA A 112 -14.20 -1.68 -2.90
N VAL A 113 -13.82 -0.39 -3.00
CA VAL A 113 -14.61 0.73 -2.46
C VAL A 113 -15.99 0.78 -3.11
N GLN A 114 -16.08 0.64 -4.44
CA GLN A 114 -17.36 0.64 -5.15
C GLN A 114 -18.29 -0.52 -4.74
N ALA A 115 -17.75 -1.70 -4.42
CA ALA A 115 -18.54 -2.82 -3.89
C ALA A 115 -19.14 -2.51 -2.51
N ILE A 116 -18.39 -1.83 -1.63
CA ILE A 116 -18.87 -1.40 -0.32
C ILE A 116 -19.89 -0.25 -0.46
N MET A 117 -19.68 0.70 -1.38
CA MET A 117 -20.68 1.73 -1.71
C MET A 117 -21.99 1.11 -2.20
N LEU A 118 -21.93 0.13 -3.12
CA LEU A 118 -23.11 -0.63 -3.58
C LEU A 118 -23.86 -1.29 -2.42
N LYS A 119 -23.14 -1.92 -1.49
CA LYS A 119 -23.75 -2.51 -0.29
C LYS A 119 -24.47 -1.46 0.57
N HIS A 120 -23.94 -0.24 0.67
CA HIS A 120 -24.61 0.85 1.38
C HIS A 120 -25.84 1.35 0.63
N PHE A 121 -25.77 1.61 -0.67
CA PHE A 121 -26.93 2.04 -1.48
C PHE A 121 -28.09 1.02 -1.48
N LEU A 122 -27.78 -0.28 -1.44
CA LEU A 122 -28.80 -1.35 -1.56
C LEU A 122 -29.30 -1.91 -0.22
N PHE A 123 -28.51 -1.81 0.86
CA PHE A 123 -28.81 -2.48 2.14
C PHE A 123 -28.63 -1.61 3.39
N LYS A 124 -28.10 -0.37 3.27
CA LYS A 124 -28.11 0.65 4.34
C LYS A 124 -29.01 1.83 3.94
N CYS A 125 -30.20 1.43 3.54
CA CYS A 125 -31.33 2.27 3.16
C CYS A 125 -32.04 2.78 4.42
N ASP A 126 -32.49 4.03 4.40
CA ASP A 126 -33.32 4.57 5.49
C ASP A 126 -34.78 4.05 5.38
N ARG A 127 -35.62 4.27 6.39
CA ARG A 127 -37.02 3.77 6.40
C ARG A 127 -37.87 4.30 5.25
N GLN A 128 -37.46 5.42 4.63
CA GLN A 128 -38.10 6.02 3.46
C GLN A 128 -37.66 5.31 2.16
N ASP A 129 -36.36 4.99 2.05
CA ASP A 129 -35.75 4.29 0.90
C ASP A 129 -36.38 2.89 0.65
N LEU A 130 -36.94 2.25 1.68
CA LEU A 130 -37.60 0.93 1.59
C LEU A 130 -38.76 0.84 0.58
N HIS A 131 -39.33 1.98 0.19
CA HIS A 131 -40.41 2.05 -0.82
C HIS A 131 -39.89 2.37 -2.23
N ALA A 132 -38.59 2.65 -2.37
CA ALA A 132 -37.96 2.93 -3.65
C ALA A 132 -37.45 1.63 -4.29
N GLY A 133 -37.75 1.43 -5.58
CA GLY A 133 -37.21 0.30 -6.33
C GLY A 133 -35.68 0.39 -6.48
N SER A 134 -35.00 -0.75 -6.60
CA SER A 134 -33.53 -0.85 -6.70
C SER A 134 -32.90 0.11 -7.73
N GLU A 135 -33.57 0.32 -8.88
CA GLU A 135 -33.12 1.29 -9.88
C GLU A 135 -33.04 2.75 -9.40
N ALA A 136 -33.86 3.16 -8.43
CA ALA A 136 -33.83 4.51 -7.86
C ALA A 136 -32.69 4.65 -6.85
N LEU A 137 -32.45 3.63 -6.02
CA LEU A 137 -31.29 3.56 -5.10
C LEU A 137 -29.95 3.64 -5.86
N LEU A 138 -29.92 3.10 -7.09
CA LEU A 138 -28.77 3.16 -8.00
C LEU A 138 -28.70 4.45 -8.85
N LYS A 139 -29.61 5.42 -8.64
CA LYS A 139 -29.58 6.76 -9.25
C LYS A 139 -29.55 7.87 -8.16
N PRO A 140 -28.57 7.83 -7.23
CA PRO A 140 -28.53 8.72 -6.07
C PRO A 140 -28.32 10.21 -6.43
N SER A 141 -28.75 11.09 -5.52
CA SER A 141 -28.34 12.51 -5.50
C SER A 141 -26.87 12.64 -5.13
N TYR A 142 -26.27 13.81 -5.41
CA TYR A 142 -24.88 14.08 -5.06
C TYR A 142 -24.61 13.95 -3.55
N ASP A 143 -25.52 14.43 -2.70
CA ASP A 143 -25.36 14.36 -1.25
C ASP A 143 -25.35 12.90 -0.76
N ARG A 144 -26.24 12.05 -1.30
CA ARG A 144 -26.28 10.61 -1.02
C ARG A 144 -25.06 9.88 -1.59
N GLN A 145 -24.47 10.35 -2.69
CA GLN A 145 -23.17 9.84 -3.17
C GLN A 145 -22.03 10.14 -2.16
N ILE A 146 -21.97 11.37 -1.64
CA ILE A 146 -20.95 11.81 -0.67
C ILE A 146 -21.12 11.09 0.67
N GLU A 147 -22.35 10.97 1.17
CA GLU A 147 -22.69 10.25 2.41
C GLU A 147 -22.28 8.77 2.31
N VAL A 148 -22.62 8.09 1.21
CA VAL A 148 -22.29 6.67 1.01
C VAL A 148 -20.79 6.46 0.76
N LEU A 149 -20.10 7.36 0.06
CA LEU A 149 -18.63 7.30 -0.08
C LEU A 149 -17.94 7.46 1.29
N THR A 150 -18.36 8.44 2.08
CA THR A 150 -17.86 8.68 3.45
C THR A 150 -18.12 7.47 4.35
N SER A 151 -19.32 6.88 4.24
CA SER A 151 -19.73 5.69 5.00
C SER A 151 -18.99 4.42 4.57
N ALA A 152 -18.63 4.30 3.29
CA ALA A 152 -17.80 3.20 2.80
C ALA A 152 -16.34 3.33 3.29
N ILE A 153 -15.77 4.54 3.23
CA ILE A 153 -14.42 4.85 3.71
C ILE A 153 -14.30 4.56 5.22
N SER A 154 -15.25 5.06 6.03
CA SER A 154 -15.23 4.83 7.48
C SER A 154 -15.41 3.35 7.82
N GLU A 155 -16.26 2.61 7.10
CA GLU A 155 -16.44 1.17 7.30
C GLU A 155 -15.17 0.36 6.96
N ILE A 156 -14.43 0.73 5.91
CA ILE A 156 -13.13 0.10 5.55
C ILE A 156 -12.11 0.33 6.67
N ILE A 157 -11.94 1.58 7.11
CA ILE A 157 -10.95 1.95 8.12
C ILE A 157 -11.29 1.30 9.47
N TRP A 158 -12.57 1.30 9.87
CA TRP A 158 -13.04 0.64 11.09
C TRP A 158 -12.90 -0.88 11.03
N ARG A 159 -13.12 -1.51 9.86
CA ARG A 159 -12.85 -2.94 9.64
C ARG A 159 -11.37 -3.28 9.83
N CYS A 160 -10.47 -2.49 9.24
CA CYS A 160 -9.03 -2.67 9.41
C CYS A 160 -8.58 -2.53 10.88
N ALA A 161 -9.22 -1.66 11.66
CA ALA A 161 -8.99 -1.52 13.11
C ALA A 161 -9.43 -2.74 13.96
N GLY A 162 -10.15 -3.71 13.38
CA GLY A 162 -10.81 -4.80 14.11
C GLY A 162 -12.15 -4.39 14.73
N GLY A 163 -12.73 -3.26 14.30
CA GLY A 163 -13.93 -2.65 14.87
C GLY A 163 -15.23 -3.45 14.73
N PHE A 164 -15.21 -4.55 13.95
CA PHE A 164 -16.31 -5.51 13.84
C PHE A 164 -16.02 -6.85 14.54
N SER A 165 -14.81 -7.07 15.09
CA SER A 165 -14.40 -8.35 15.69
C SER A 165 -14.90 -8.57 17.12
N ALA A 166 -15.65 -7.62 17.69
CA ALA A 166 -16.18 -7.72 19.06
C ALA A 166 -17.36 -8.69 19.21
N SER A 167 -17.94 -9.18 18.11
CA SER A 167 -19.14 -10.03 18.09
C SER A 167 -18.87 -11.53 18.01
N THR A 168 -17.68 -11.98 17.60
CA THR A 168 -17.48 -13.34 17.06
C THR A 168 -16.57 -14.28 17.87
N CYS A 169 -15.97 -13.85 18.99
CA CYS A 169 -15.02 -14.69 19.76
C CYS A 169 -15.18 -14.55 21.29
N ALA A 170 -16.24 -15.12 21.88
CA ALA A 170 -16.48 -15.06 23.34
C ALA A 170 -15.34 -15.63 24.21
N ASN A 171 -14.47 -16.48 23.66
CA ASN A 171 -13.41 -17.18 24.38
C ASN A 171 -12.01 -16.55 24.24
N VAL A 172 -11.87 -15.40 23.55
CA VAL A 172 -10.58 -14.69 23.42
C VAL A 172 -10.72 -13.27 23.93
N VAL A 173 -10.39 -13.06 25.21
CA VAL A 173 -10.37 -11.74 25.85
C VAL A 173 -9.17 -10.94 25.33
N SER A 174 -9.33 -10.34 24.15
CA SER A 174 -8.38 -9.38 23.61
C SER A 174 -8.70 -8.00 24.19
N ASN A 175 -7.92 -7.57 25.19
CA ASN A 175 -8.04 -6.25 25.83
C ASN A 175 -7.70 -5.05 24.91
N THR A 176 -7.53 -5.27 23.60
CA THR A 176 -7.23 -4.20 22.64
C THR A 176 -8.52 -3.57 22.10
N VAL A 177 -8.89 -2.41 22.62
CA VAL A 177 -9.96 -1.57 22.03
C VAL A 177 -9.59 -1.22 20.57
N PRO A 178 -10.48 -1.45 19.59
CA PRO A 178 -10.25 -1.07 18.20
C PRO A 178 -9.95 0.42 18.04
N LYS A 179 -8.85 0.77 17.36
CA LYS A 179 -8.42 2.15 17.09
C LYS A 179 -8.25 2.36 15.59
N ALA A 180 -9.14 3.14 14.99
CA ALA A 180 -8.95 3.68 13.65
C ALA A 180 -7.84 4.75 13.65
N VAL A 181 -7.07 4.81 12.56
CA VAL A 181 -6.04 5.81 12.29
C VAL A 181 -6.18 6.25 10.82
N VAL A 182 -6.27 7.55 10.60
CA VAL A 182 -6.52 8.14 9.27
C VAL A 182 -5.29 8.95 8.83
N ALA A 183 -4.90 8.82 7.56
CA ALA A 183 -3.87 9.62 6.90
C ALA A 183 -4.53 10.62 5.91
N LEU A 184 -3.98 11.83 5.83
CA LEU A 184 -4.47 13.01 5.08
C LEU A 184 -3.21 13.78 4.53
N PRO A 185 -3.19 14.62 3.43
CA PRO A 185 -1.97 15.07 2.65
C PRO A 185 -1.29 16.54 2.61
N GLN A 186 -1.05 17.34 3.69
CA GLN A 186 -0.60 18.79 3.79
C GLN A 186 0.41 19.45 2.82
N ASP A 187 0.39 20.79 2.84
CA ASP A 187 1.48 21.70 2.44
C ASP A 187 2.87 21.47 3.07
N THR A 188 2.98 21.15 4.37
CA THR A 188 4.27 21.12 5.08
C THR A 188 4.93 19.74 5.00
N PRO A 189 6.15 19.62 4.44
CA PRO A 189 6.89 18.38 4.44
C PRO A 189 7.57 18.11 5.79
N TYR A 190 7.45 16.87 6.29
CA TYR A 190 8.08 16.38 7.52
C TYR A 190 9.28 15.47 7.27
N LEU A 191 9.39 14.87 6.08
CA LEU A 191 10.43 13.89 5.74
C LEU A 191 11.29 14.34 4.54
N GLN A 192 12.61 14.19 4.67
CA GLN A 192 13.59 14.61 3.68
C GLN A 192 13.90 13.50 2.65
N HIS A 193 14.33 13.92 1.47
CA HIS A 193 14.96 13.01 0.53
C HIS A 193 16.30 12.48 1.07
N SER A 194 16.47 11.16 1.02
CA SER A 194 17.72 10.47 1.35
C SER A 194 17.95 9.30 0.36
N VAL A 195 19.11 8.64 0.46
CA VAL A 195 19.41 7.45 -0.35
C VAL A 195 18.50 6.27 0.05
N GLN A 196 18.00 6.28 1.29
CA GLN A 196 17.08 5.31 1.86
C GLN A 196 15.61 5.65 1.54
N TYR A 197 15.31 6.93 1.25
CA TYR A 197 13.96 7.44 1.09
C TYR A 197 13.85 8.38 -0.13
N PHE A 198 13.22 7.86 -1.20
CA PHE A 198 12.91 8.67 -2.37
C PHE A 198 11.54 9.33 -2.20
N GLN A 199 11.52 10.65 -2.24
CA GLN A 199 10.29 11.43 -2.00
C GLN A 199 9.27 11.23 -3.13
N ASP A 200 7.98 11.24 -2.79
CA ASP A 200 6.90 11.10 -3.77
C ASP A 200 5.91 12.28 -3.82
N GLY A 201 6.20 13.36 -3.09
CA GLY A 201 5.44 14.60 -3.09
C GLY A 201 4.11 14.46 -2.36
N LEU A 202 4.04 13.53 -1.40
CA LEU A 202 2.80 13.10 -0.77
C LEU A 202 2.98 12.37 0.57
N THR A 203 3.94 11.45 0.65
CA THR A 203 4.17 10.69 1.90
C THR A 203 4.95 11.51 2.93
N GLU A 204 5.48 12.64 2.48
CA GLU A 204 6.19 13.63 3.28
C GLU A 204 5.23 14.62 3.96
N THR A 205 3.98 14.70 3.50
CA THR A 205 3.14 15.90 3.52
C THR A 205 1.71 15.54 3.97
N PHE A 206 1.29 15.80 5.23
CA PHE A 206 -0.03 15.38 5.83
C PHE A 206 -0.74 16.45 6.72
N HIS A 207 -1.93 17.12 6.52
CA HIS A 207 -3.28 16.95 5.86
C HIS A 207 -3.72 17.99 4.75
N ASP A 208 -4.38 17.59 3.61
CA ASP A 208 -4.86 18.46 2.46
C ASP A 208 -6.05 17.83 1.63
N GLU A 209 -6.66 18.54 0.66
CA GLU A 209 -7.71 18.04 -0.25
C GLU A 209 -7.40 18.22 -1.77
N GLY A 210 -7.49 17.11 -2.53
CA GLY A 210 -7.56 17.16 -4.01
C GLY A 210 -6.84 16.05 -4.77
N GLY A 211 -5.92 15.31 -4.13
CA GLY A 211 -5.04 14.35 -4.82
C GLY A 211 -5.28 12.86 -4.55
N PRO A 212 -4.48 12.23 -3.68
CA PRO A 212 -4.07 10.82 -3.74
C PRO A 212 -5.04 9.82 -3.04
N GLY A 213 -6.34 10.03 -3.13
CA GLY A 213 -7.35 9.34 -2.28
C GLY A 213 -7.19 7.81 -2.17
N ALA A 214 -6.78 7.13 -3.25
CA ALA A 214 -6.50 5.69 -3.22
C ALA A 214 -5.34 5.30 -2.27
N LYS A 215 -4.25 6.07 -2.26
CA LYS A 215 -3.06 5.83 -1.41
C LYS A 215 -3.32 6.25 0.05
N LEU A 216 -4.10 7.30 0.29
CA LEU A 216 -4.49 7.71 1.65
C LEU A 216 -5.40 6.71 2.33
N LEU A 217 -6.40 6.18 1.61
CA LEU A 217 -7.27 5.12 2.12
C LEU A 217 -6.45 3.87 2.45
N LEU A 218 -5.53 3.49 1.56
CA LEU A 218 -4.63 2.35 1.77
C LEU A 218 -3.71 2.54 2.99
N TYR A 219 -3.12 3.72 3.17
CA TYR A 219 -2.31 4.05 4.34
C TYR A 219 -3.14 4.10 5.63
N SER A 220 -4.35 4.67 5.60
CA SER A 220 -5.29 4.66 6.74
C SER A 220 -5.68 3.23 7.15
N ALA A 221 -5.93 2.37 6.17
CA ALA A 221 -6.20 0.95 6.39
C ALA A 221 -4.99 0.24 7.05
N VAL A 222 -3.77 0.46 6.53
CA VAL A 222 -2.53 -0.12 7.11
C VAL A 222 -2.27 0.39 8.52
N LEU A 223 -2.41 1.69 8.78
CA LEU A 223 -2.19 2.27 10.11
C LEU A 223 -3.23 1.81 11.12
N SER A 224 -4.51 1.72 10.73
CA SER A 224 -5.60 1.20 11.58
C SER A 224 -5.38 -0.26 11.97
N ARG A 225 -4.88 -1.07 11.03
CA ARG A 225 -4.55 -2.48 11.29
C ARG A 225 -3.26 -2.65 12.10
N GLY A 226 -2.27 -1.80 11.85
CA GLY A 226 -0.93 -1.87 12.42
C GLY A 226 0.00 -2.79 11.62
N PHE A 227 1.24 -2.32 11.39
CA PHE A 227 2.23 -2.95 10.51
C PHE A 227 2.43 -4.45 10.77
N SER A 228 2.54 -4.86 12.04
CA SER A 228 2.74 -6.27 12.41
C SER A 228 1.55 -7.16 12.04
N LYS A 229 0.31 -6.68 12.20
CA LYS A 229 -0.89 -7.46 11.84
C LYS A 229 -1.04 -7.59 10.31
N VAL A 230 -0.62 -6.58 9.55
CA VAL A 230 -0.57 -6.65 8.08
C VAL A 230 0.53 -7.60 7.61
N ARG A 231 1.74 -7.52 8.17
CA ARG A 231 2.84 -8.42 7.79
C ARG A 231 2.53 -9.87 8.15
N ASN A 232 1.85 -10.12 9.26
CA ASN A 232 1.38 -11.47 9.62
C ASN A 232 0.28 -11.99 8.67
N ASP A 233 -0.55 -11.13 8.07
CA ASP A 233 -1.50 -11.57 7.04
C ASP A 233 -0.82 -11.90 5.71
N LEU A 234 0.25 -11.17 5.35
CA LEU A 234 0.95 -11.38 4.07
C LEU A 234 1.76 -12.70 4.03
N GLU A 235 1.96 -13.33 5.19
CA GLU A 235 2.60 -14.63 5.43
C GLU A 235 4.11 -14.69 5.07
N ASP A 236 4.54 -14.17 3.92
CA ASP A 236 5.94 -13.88 3.60
C ASP A 236 6.37 -12.52 4.21
N PRO A 237 7.41 -12.46 5.08
CA PRO A 237 7.91 -11.21 5.64
C PRO A 237 8.49 -10.23 4.59
N LYS A 238 8.83 -10.70 3.38
CA LYS A 238 9.31 -9.88 2.24
C LYS A 238 8.20 -9.41 1.30
N ALA A 239 6.98 -9.94 1.42
CA ALA A 239 5.86 -9.51 0.61
C ALA A 239 5.46 -8.06 0.94
N SER A 240 4.78 -7.43 -0.02
CA SER A 240 4.18 -6.10 0.13
C SER A 240 2.77 -6.11 -0.43
N ILE A 241 1.89 -5.22 0.06
CA ILE A 241 0.47 -5.23 -0.34
C ILE A 241 0.31 -5.07 -1.85
N LEU A 242 1.19 -4.31 -2.51
CA LEU A 242 1.18 -4.13 -3.97
C LEU A 242 2.15 -5.04 -4.74
N GLY A 243 2.73 -6.05 -4.10
CA GLY A 243 3.46 -7.12 -4.77
C GLY A 243 2.50 -8.05 -5.52
N GLY A 244 2.76 -8.30 -6.81
CA GLY A 244 1.91 -9.13 -7.66
C GLY A 244 2.21 -8.96 -9.14
N SER A 245 1.44 -9.63 -10.00
CA SER A 245 1.53 -9.46 -11.45
C SER A 245 1.06 -8.06 -11.89
N PRO A 246 1.61 -7.47 -12.97
CA PRO A 246 1.23 -6.11 -13.38
C PRO A 246 -0.20 -5.96 -13.94
N GLU A 247 -0.82 -7.06 -14.42
CA GLU A 247 -1.97 -7.00 -15.34
C GLU A 247 -3.33 -7.07 -14.64
N GLU A 248 -3.45 -7.94 -13.63
CA GLU A 248 -4.68 -8.10 -12.85
C GLU A 248 -4.80 -7.03 -11.76
N GLY A 249 -3.66 -6.68 -11.17
CA GLY A 249 -3.56 -5.95 -9.91
C GLY A 249 -3.39 -6.93 -8.73
N PRO A 250 -2.73 -6.49 -7.65
CA PRO A 250 -2.39 -7.37 -6.52
C PRO A 250 -3.65 -7.72 -5.71
N ILE A 251 -4.11 -8.98 -5.79
CA ILE A 251 -5.39 -9.42 -5.20
C ILE A 251 -5.49 -9.16 -3.70
N SER A 252 -4.36 -9.22 -3.00
CA SER A 252 -4.14 -8.79 -1.61
C SER A 252 -4.79 -7.44 -1.27
N ILE A 253 -4.78 -6.44 -2.17
CA ILE A 253 -5.40 -5.14 -1.86
C ILE A 253 -6.93 -5.18 -1.94
N VAL A 254 -7.50 -6.00 -2.84
CA VAL A 254 -8.94 -6.19 -2.96
C VAL A 254 -9.46 -6.89 -1.71
N ILE A 255 -8.78 -7.97 -1.33
CA ILE A 255 -9.05 -8.71 -0.08
C ILE A 255 -8.90 -7.79 1.13
N PHE A 256 -7.82 -7.00 1.21
CA PHE A 256 -7.56 -6.11 2.34
C PHE A 256 -8.64 -5.03 2.54
N ILE A 257 -9.10 -4.39 1.46
CA ILE A 257 -10.13 -3.35 1.54
C ILE A 257 -11.50 -3.95 1.88
N LEU A 258 -11.83 -5.15 1.38
CA LEU A 258 -13.09 -5.83 1.66
C LEU A 258 -13.16 -6.45 3.07
N THR A 259 -12.05 -7.01 3.57
CA THR A 259 -12.03 -7.86 4.78
C THR A 259 -11.26 -7.26 5.96
N GLY A 260 -10.41 -6.25 5.75
CA GLY A 260 -9.47 -5.75 6.76
C GLY A 260 -8.33 -6.72 7.08
N ARG A 261 -8.07 -7.72 6.20
CA ARG A 261 -7.00 -8.72 6.29
C ARG A 261 -6.28 -8.79 4.93
N ALA A 262 -4.95 -8.79 4.90
CA ALA A 262 -4.18 -8.74 3.64
C ALA A 262 -3.76 -10.11 3.07
N SER A 263 -4.29 -11.22 3.59
CA SER A 263 -3.85 -12.59 3.21
C SER A 263 -4.28 -12.99 1.81
N PRO A 264 -3.40 -13.57 0.99
CA PRO A 264 -3.71 -13.98 -0.38
C PRO A 264 -4.66 -15.19 -0.44
N HIS A 265 -4.79 -15.96 0.64
CA HIS A 265 -5.58 -17.20 0.70
C HIS A 265 -7.01 -17.00 1.23
N LEU A 266 -7.42 -15.75 1.46
CA LEU A 266 -8.67 -15.41 2.15
C LEU A 266 -9.88 -15.30 1.20
N HIS A 267 -10.38 -16.45 0.74
CA HIS A 267 -11.61 -16.50 -0.05
C HIS A 267 -12.84 -16.24 0.82
N ASN A 268 -13.62 -15.22 0.49
CA ASN A 268 -14.86 -14.82 1.20
C ASN A 268 -14.71 -14.63 2.72
N GLY A 269 -13.51 -14.28 3.19
CA GLY A 269 -13.22 -14.14 4.63
C GLY A 269 -12.92 -15.45 5.36
N VAL A 270 -12.91 -16.60 4.68
CA VAL A 270 -12.48 -17.89 5.25
C VAL A 270 -11.02 -18.11 4.88
N LEU A 271 -10.16 -18.24 5.89
CA LEU A 271 -8.79 -18.70 5.72
C LEU A 271 -8.79 -20.23 5.77
N HIS A 272 -8.35 -20.88 4.70
CA HIS A 272 -8.20 -22.33 4.64
C HIS A 272 -6.75 -22.68 4.97
N VAL A 273 -6.52 -23.51 5.99
CA VAL A 273 -5.18 -23.83 6.51
C VAL A 273 -5.03 -25.35 6.65
N GLY A 274 -4.24 -25.96 5.77
CA GLY A 274 -3.95 -27.40 5.78
C GLY A 274 -4.77 -28.23 4.80
N ASP A 275 -4.26 -29.42 4.48
CA ASP A 275 -4.74 -30.29 3.40
C ASP A 275 -6.10 -30.96 3.68
N GLU A 276 -6.94 -31.01 2.65
CA GLU A 276 -8.19 -31.77 2.37
C GLU A 276 -9.24 -32.06 3.47
N ASN A 277 -8.89 -32.15 4.75
CA ASN A 277 -9.81 -32.42 5.86
C ASN A 277 -9.35 -31.71 7.16
N THR A 278 -9.71 -30.43 7.39
CA THR A 278 -9.84 -29.80 8.74
C THR A 278 -10.36 -28.34 8.72
N TYR A 279 -11.08 -27.96 9.78
CA TYR A 279 -11.55 -26.61 10.20
C TYR A 279 -11.67 -25.46 9.18
N VAL A 280 -12.88 -25.31 8.63
CA VAL A 280 -13.40 -24.01 8.17
C VAL A 280 -13.53 -23.07 9.38
N SER A 281 -12.80 -21.95 9.37
CA SER A 281 -12.95 -20.86 10.34
C SER A 281 -13.70 -19.68 9.72
N PRO A 282 -15.03 -19.55 9.91
CA PRO A 282 -15.79 -18.41 9.39
C PRO A 282 -15.48 -17.15 10.21
N LEU A 283 -15.02 -16.08 9.55
CA LEU A 283 -14.65 -14.80 10.18
C LEU A 283 -15.65 -13.66 9.90
N PHE A 284 -16.86 -13.98 9.43
CA PHE A 284 -17.91 -13.01 9.13
C PHE A 284 -19.25 -13.37 9.77
N TYR A 285 -19.73 -12.46 10.63
CA TYR A 285 -21.10 -11.93 10.66
C TYR A 285 -21.01 -10.44 11.01
#